data_AF-A0A970N6Y4-F1
#
_entry.id   AF-A0A970N6Y4-F1
#
_cell.length_a   1.000
_cell.length_b   1.000
_cell.length_c   1.000
_cell.angle_alpha   90.00
_cell.angle_beta   90.00
_cell.angle_gamma   90.00
#
_symmetry.space_group_name_H-M   'P 1'
#
loop_
_entity.id
_entity.type
_entity.pdbx_description
1 polymer ?
#
loop_
_entity_poly.entity_id
_entity_poly.type
_entity_poly.pdbx_seq_one_letter_code
_entity_poly.pdbx_strand_id
1 'polypeptide(L)'
;DNKIENSLIKQASLEGLIELVVKGGWPSNFKVDSKYYGEISKHYLNALLEEDIHKIDGIDRDKGKFEALLRSLARNESTLAGNKVLLNDINKYEEESLSRNALVQYIDILERLFIIENQNAFNPNYRSSTRVARVPRRHFVDPSLAVAALGLSKEMLLNDLEYFGFLFEGLVIRDLKIYAESIGGKVYHYKHHDTNHELDAVVELNDGRWIAIEVKLGASQIDDAAENLLKINNYFVNNENTSKPSALVVICGLTKAYYKREDGVIVVPITALKP
;
A
#
# COMPACT_ATOMS: atom_id res chain seq x y z
N ASP A 1 -21.44 -12.56 -18.92
CA ASP A 1 -22.44 -12.70 -17.85
C ASP A 1 -21.79 -12.54 -16.48
N ASN A 2 -21.82 -11.32 -15.92
CA ASN A 2 -21.22 -10.97 -14.63
C ASN A 2 -22.03 -11.51 -13.43
N LYS A 3 -22.41 -12.79 -13.45
CA LYS A 3 -23.05 -13.43 -12.30
C LYS A 3 -21.98 -13.77 -11.29
N ILE A 4 -21.93 -12.98 -10.22
CA ILE A 4 -21.12 -13.26 -9.04
C ILE A 4 -21.88 -14.28 -8.21
N GLU A 5 -21.32 -15.49 -8.10
CA GLU A 5 -21.84 -16.52 -7.20
C GLU A 5 -21.28 -16.31 -5.80
N ASN A 6 -22.17 -16.16 -4.83
CA ASN A 6 -21.78 -16.05 -3.44
C ASN A 6 -21.09 -17.34 -3.01
N SER A 7 -19.89 -17.24 -2.45
CA SER A 7 -19.11 -18.40 -2.03
C SER A 7 -18.47 -18.18 -0.67
N LEU A 8 -18.37 -19.26 0.11
CA LEU A 8 -17.62 -19.25 1.35
C LEU A 8 -16.14 -19.50 1.03
N ILE A 9 -15.30 -18.67 1.64
CA ILE A 9 -13.85 -18.73 1.51
C ILE A 9 -13.27 -18.97 2.91
N LYS A 10 -12.14 -19.66 2.99
CA LYS A 10 -11.40 -19.81 4.25
C LYS A 10 -11.04 -18.42 4.78
N GLN A 11 -11.62 -18.07 5.92
CA GLN A 11 -11.33 -16.84 6.61
C GLN A 11 -9.90 -16.87 7.16
N ALA A 12 -9.16 -15.78 6.97
CA ALA A 12 -7.89 -15.57 7.65
C ALA A 12 -8.13 -15.16 9.10
N SER A 13 -7.29 -15.61 10.04
CA SER A 13 -7.25 -15.04 11.38
C SER A 13 -6.46 -13.74 11.39
N LEU A 14 -6.74 -12.85 12.35
CA LEU A 14 -5.98 -11.62 12.53
C LEU A 14 -4.51 -11.92 12.79
N GLU A 15 -4.23 -12.87 13.67
CA GLU A 15 -2.88 -13.32 14.00
C GLU A 15 -2.17 -13.89 12.76
N GLY A 16 -2.90 -14.59 11.89
CA GLY A 16 -2.35 -15.14 10.65
C GLY A 16 -2.01 -14.06 9.64
N LEU A 17 -2.83 -13.01 9.52
CA LEU A 17 -2.53 -11.85 8.67
C LEU A 17 -1.31 -11.08 9.19
N ILE A 18 -1.21 -10.87 10.50
CA ILE A 18 -0.04 -10.23 11.12
C ILE A 18 1.21 -11.08 10.89
N GLU A 19 1.14 -12.40 11.09
CA GLU A 19 2.26 -13.30 10.81
C GLU A 19 2.71 -13.22 9.36
N LEU A 20 1.79 -13.13 8.39
CA LEU A 20 2.14 -12.97 6.98
C LEU A 20 2.85 -11.63 6.69
N VAL A 21 2.39 -10.54 7.32
CA VAL A 21 3.02 -9.22 7.20
C VAL A 21 4.41 -9.20 7.81
N VAL A 22 4.61 -9.80 8.99
CA VAL A 22 5.93 -9.87 9.65
C VAL A 22 6.86 -10.83 8.90
N LYS A 23 6.34 -11.95 8.39
CA LYS A 23 7.09 -12.93 7.60
C LYS A 23 7.53 -12.35 6.26
N GLY A 24 6.66 -11.59 5.59
CA GLY A 24 6.88 -11.13 4.22
C GLY A 24 6.85 -12.25 3.17
N GLY A 25 6.82 -11.85 1.90
CA GLY A 25 6.75 -12.73 0.73
C GLY A 25 8.07 -13.35 0.28
N TRP A 26 9.14 -13.25 1.08
CA TRP A 26 10.48 -13.68 0.70
C TRP A 26 10.56 -15.20 0.46
N PRO A 27 11.11 -15.67 -0.68
CA PRO A 27 11.23 -17.09 -0.98
C PRO A 27 11.93 -17.91 0.12
N SER A 28 12.95 -17.33 0.75
CA SER A 28 13.69 -17.97 1.84
C SER A 28 12.85 -18.16 3.10
N ASN A 29 11.82 -17.34 3.35
CA ASN A 29 10.98 -17.43 4.55
C ASN A 29 9.98 -18.58 4.52
N PHE A 30 9.72 -19.22 3.37
CA PHE A 30 8.77 -20.33 3.31
C PHE A 30 9.19 -21.54 4.16
N LYS A 31 10.49 -21.71 4.42
CA LYS A 31 11.06 -22.83 5.20
C LYS A 31 11.50 -22.43 6.61
N VAL A 32 11.28 -21.17 6.99
CA VAL A 32 11.75 -20.61 8.26
C VAL A 32 10.68 -20.80 9.34
N ASP A 33 11.11 -21.17 10.55
CA ASP A 33 10.27 -21.27 11.74
C ASP A 33 9.69 -19.88 12.09
N SER A 34 8.44 -19.83 12.55
CA SER A 34 7.75 -18.57 12.84
C SER A 34 8.47 -17.71 13.88
N LYS A 35 9.28 -18.31 14.76
CA LYS A 35 10.11 -17.57 15.74
C LYS A 35 11.22 -16.70 15.11
N TYR A 36 11.52 -16.90 13.82
CA TYR A 36 12.51 -16.12 13.08
C TYR A 36 11.87 -15.22 12.01
N TYR A 37 10.54 -15.10 11.99
CA TYR A 37 9.89 -14.13 11.09
C TYR A 37 10.36 -12.71 11.41
N GLY A 38 10.58 -11.91 10.36
CA GLY A 38 11.18 -10.57 10.45
C GLY A 38 12.70 -10.53 10.36
N GLU A 39 13.43 -11.60 10.71
CA GLU A 39 14.90 -11.61 10.72
C GLU A 39 15.50 -11.42 9.31
N ILE A 40 14.89 -12.01 8.28
CA ILE A 40 15.35 -11.82 6.89
C ILE A 40 15.20 -10.36 6.46
N SER A 41 14.02 -9.77 6.68
CA SER A 41 13.76 -8.37 6.31
C SER A 41 14.69 -7.40 7.05
N LYS A 42 14.97 -7.68 8.32
CA LYS A 42 15.92 -6.93 9.14
C LYS A 42 17.35 -7.03 8.62
N HIS A 43 17.83 -8.25 8.35
CA HIS A 43 19.16 -8.44 7.76
C HIS A 43 19.28 -7.81 6.38
N TYR A 44 18.22 -7.85 5.58
CA TYR A 44 18.20 -7.21 4.27
C TYR A 44 18.34 -5.68 4.37
N LEU A 45 17.59 -5.02 5.26
CA LEU A 45 17.75 -3.58 5.48
C LEU A 45 19.12 -3.22 6.07
N ASN A 46 19.68 -4.05 6.95
CA ASN A 46 21.03 -3.83 7.47
C ASN A 46 22.08 -3.95 6.35
N ALA A 47 21.99 -4.99 5.51
CA ALA A 47 22.90 -5.16 4.38
C ALA A 47 22.80 -3.99 3.39
N LEU A 48 21.58 -3.53 3.10
CA LEU A 48 21.32 -2.32 2.31
C LEU A 48 22.08 -1.11 2.90
N LEU A 49 21.98 -0.90 4.21
CA LEU A 49 22.60 0.23 4.92
C LEU A 49 24.14 0.16 4.98
N GLU A 50 24.73 -1.05 5.00
CA GLU A 50 26.19 -1.25 5.09
C GLU A 50 26.87 -1.27 3.71
N GLU A 51 26.23 -1.90 2.71
CA GLU A 51 26.91 -2.29 1.48
C GLU A 51 26.44 -1.55 0.24
N ASP A 52 25.14 -1.27 0.11
CA ASP A 52 24.55 -0.90 -1.17
C ASP A 52 24.47 0.61 -1.39
N ILE A 53 24.29 1.41 -0.35
CA ILE A 53 24.13 2.87 -0.47
C ILE A 53 25.37 3.53 -1.10
N HIS A 54 26.57 3.00 -0.84
CA HIS A 54 27.82 3.53 -1.38
C HIS A 54 28.14 3.00 -2.79
N LYS A 55 27.68 1.79 -3.14
CA LYS A 55 28.05 1.10 -4.39
C LYS A 55 27.29 1.61 -5.63
N ILE A 56 26.18 2.32 -5.45
CA ILE A 56 25.26 2.67 -6.56
C ILE A 56 25.81 3.76 -7.47
N ASP A 57 26.46 4.77 -6.90
CA ASP A 57 27.01 5.90 -7.65
C ASP A 57 28.33 6.44 -7.07
N GLY A 58 28.91 5.75 -6.07
CA GLY A 58 30.17 6.14 -5.44
C GLY A 58 30.09 7.37 -4.55
N ILE A 59 28.88 7.86 -4.24
CA ILE A 59 28.68 9.00 -3.34
C ILE A 59 28.59 8.51 -1.91
N ASP A 60 29.43 9.08 -1.04
CA ASP A 60 29.35 8.85 0.40
C ASP A 60 28.14 9.56 1.00
N ARG A 61 27.31 8.81 1.73
CA ARG A 61 26.02 9.25 2.24
C ARG A 61 25.93 8.99 3.72
N ASP A 62 25.28 9.91 4.42
CA ASP A 62 25.00 9.76 5.84
C ASP A 62 24.03 8.60 6.08
N LYS A 63 24.57 7.51 6.62
CA LYS A 63 23.86 6.28 6.96
C LYS A 63 22.76 6.51 8.00
N GLY A 64 23.02 7.35 9.00
CA GLY A 64 22.03 7.66 10.04
C GLY A 64 20.80 8.35 9.46
N LYS A 65 21.01 9.30 8.53
CA LYS A 65 19.92 9.97 7.81
C LYS A 65 19.19 9.03 6.85
N PHE A 66 19.89 8.07 6.24
CA PHE A 66 19.27 7.07 5.37
C PHE A 66 18.41 6.08 6.18
N GLU A 67 18.89 5.64 7.33
CA GLU A 67 18.12 4.81 8.27
C GLU A 67 16.90 5.58 8.83
N ALA A 68 17.07 6.87 9.14
CA ALA A 68 15.95 7.73 9.54
C ALA A 68 14.91 7.88 8.42
N LEU A 69 15.33 7.91 7.15
CA LEU A 69 14.40 7.88 6.01
C LEU A 69 13.63 6.57 5.95
N LEU A 70 14.26 5.41 6.10
CA LEU A 70 13.57 4.11 6.14
C LEU A 70 12.51 4.07 7.24
N ARG A 71 12.85 4.57 8.44
CA ARG A 71 11.89 4.71 9.56
C ARG A 71 10.75 5.69 9.24
N SER A 72 11.06 6.83 8.63
CA SER A 72 10.05 7.83 8.26
C SER A 72 9.10 7.31 7.18
N LEU A 73 9.61 6.55 6.19
CA LEU A 73 8.77 5.87 5.22
C LEU A 73 7.87 4.84 5.91
N ALA A 74 8.44 3.99 6.79
CA ALA A 74 7.69 2.95 7.47
C ALA A 74 6.56 3.49 8.36
N ARG A 75 6.80 4.54 9.15
CA ARG A 75 5.73 5.16 9.95
C ARG A 75 4.63 5.84 9.11
N ASN A 76 4.91 6.10 7.84
CA ASN A 76 3.99 6.73 6.89
C ASN A 76 3.54 5.74 5.79
N GLU A 77 3.67 4.43 6.02
CA GLU A 77 3.25 3.39 5.06
C GLU A 77 1.79 3.57 4.66
N SER A 78 1.50 3.41 3.38
CA SER A 78 0.15 3.60 2.82
C SER A 78 -0.44 5.00 3.01
N THR A 79 0.34 6.02 3.38
CA THR A 79 -0.16 7.41 3.53
C THR A 79 0.28 8.34 2.39
N LEU A 80 -0.26 9.56 2.36
CA LEU A 80 0.11 10.63 1.41
C LEU A 80 1.24 11.53 1.94
N ALA A 81 2.17 10.98 2.73
CA ALA A 81 3.30 11.73 3.26
C ALA A 81 4.25 12.23 2.14
N GLY A 82 4.20 13.53 1.88
CA GLY A 82 5.11 14.18 0.94
C GLY A 82 6.50 14.42 1.52
N ASN A 83 7.45 14.85 0.67
CA ASN A 83 8.86 15.06 1.07
C ASN A 83 9.02 16.03 2.25
N LYS A 84 8.08 16.96 2.46
CA LYS A 84 8.11 17.87 3.62
C LYS A 84 7.90 17.11 4.94
N VAL A 85 7.00 16.13 4.96
CA VAL A 85 6.77 15.29 6.15
C VAL A 85 8.02 14.46 6.44
N LEU A 86 8.58 13.83 5.42
CA LEU A 86 9.80 13.02 5.56
C LEU A 86 11.00 13.85 6.06
N LEU A 87 11.21 15.05 5.50
CA LEU A 87 12.26 15.96 5.98
C LEU A 87 12.04 16.37 7.43
N ASN A 88 10.79 16.65 7.81
CA ASN A 88 10.47 17.03 9.18
C ASN A 88 10.74 15.87 10.14
N ASP A 89 10.35 14.64 9.79
CA ASP A 89 10.60 13.44 10.60
C ASP A 89 12.11 13.22 10.81
N ILE A 90 12.91 13.35 9.75
CA ILE A 90 14.36 13.13 9.79
C ILE A 90 15.06 14.25 10.56
N ASN A 91 14.73 15.52 10.30
CA ASN A 91 15.51 16.65 10.82
C ASN A 91 15.07 17.12 12.21
N LYS A 92 13.98 16.60 12.78
CA LYS A 92 13.34 17.16 13.98
C LYS A 92 14.28 17.29 15.19
N TYR A 93 15.21 16.36 15.33
CA TYR A 93 16.12 16.26 16.48
C TYR A 93 17.59 16.19 16.05
N GLU A 94 17.88 16.51 14.79
CA GLU A 94 19.22 16.45 14.23
C GLU A 94 19.89 17.83 14.27
N GLU A 95 21.17 17.86 14.61
CA GLU A 95 21.96 19.10 14.56
C GLU A 95 22.23 19.54 13.11
N GLU A 96 22.44 18.56 12.21
CA GLU A 96 22.65 18.80 10.78
C GLU A 96 21.46 18.34 9.95
N SER A 97 20.76 19.28 9.32
CA SER A 97 19.59 18.96 8.50
C SER A 97 19.95 18.23 7.20
N LEU A 98 19.20 17.18 6.86
CA LEU A 98 19.14 16.63 5.52
C LEU A 98 18.51 17.66 4.55
N SER A 99 19.17 17.92 3.43
CA SER A 99 18.64 18.80 2.39
C SER A 99 17.54 18.12 1.57
N ARG A 100 16.64 18.90 0.95
CA ARG A 100 15.61 18.36 0.05
C ARG A 100 16.19 17.59 -1.14
N ASN A 101 17.31 18.05 -1.69
CA ASN A 101 17.98 17.39 -2.81
C ASN A 101 18.56 16.04 -2.38
N ALA A 102 19.18 15.97 -1.20
CA ALA A 102 19.69 14.71 -0.65
C ALA A 102 18.55 13.72 -0.39
N LEU A 103 17.42 14.17 0.19
CA LEU A 103 16.24 13.32 0.37
C LEU A 103 15.75 12.73 -0.96
N VAL A 104 15.64 13.54 -2.02
CA VAL A 104 15.20 13.05 -3.34
C VAL A 104 16.16 12.00 -3.89
N GLN A 105 17.46 12.18 -3.73
CA GLN A 105 18.46 11.18 -4.14
C GLN A 105 18.35 9.89 -3.33
N TYR A 106 18.07 9.98 -2.02
CA TYR A 106 17.92 8.79 -1.18
C TYR A 106 16.66 8.01 -1.58
N ILE A 107 15.55 8.70 -1.87
CA ILE A 107 14.32 8.08 -2.38
C ILE A 107 14.56 7.43 -3.74
N ASP A 108 15.25 8.10 -4.67
CA ASP A 108 15.61 7.53 -5.99
C ASP A 108 16.39 6.22 -5.87
N ILE A 109 17.32 6.15 -4.91
CA ILE A 109 18.06 4.92 -4.61
C ILE A 109 17.13 3.80 -4.16
N LEU A 110 16.22 4.08 -3.23
CA LEU A 110 15.27 3.09 -2.73
C LEU A 110 14.33 2.57 -3.83
N GLU A 111 13.93 3.45 -4.76
CA GLU A 111 13.13 3.05 -5.94
C GLU A 111 13.94 2.17 -6.90
N ARG A 112 15.19 2.54 -7.20
CA ARG A 112 16.08 1.78 -8.11
C ARG A 112 16.49 0.42 -7.57
N LEU A 113 16.57 0.29 -6.24
CA LEU A 113 16.85 -0.97 -5.56
C LEU A 113 15.59 -1.80 -5.31
N PHE A 114 14.41 -1.34 -5.74
CA PHE A 114 13.13 -2.00 -5.49
C PHE A 114 12.88 -2.23 -3.99
N ILE A 115 13.21 -1.25 -3.15
CA ILE A 115 12.86 -1.25 -1.71
C ILE A 115 11.47 -0.66 -1.51
N ILE A 116 11.16 0.39 -2.27
CA ILE A 116 9.85 1.05 -2.27
C ILE A 116 9.29 1.10 -3.68
N GLU A 117 7.97 1.23 -3.75
CA GLU A 117 7.26 1.39 -5.01
C GLU A 117 6.11 2.38 -4.86
N ASN A 118 6.05 3.35 -5.78
CA ASN A 118 5.02 4.39 -5.72
C ASN A 118 3.68 3.90 -6.25
N GLN A 119 2.60 4.34 -5.61
CA GLN A 119 1.22 4.24 -6.10
C GLN A 119 0.77 5.64 -6.51
N ASN A 120 0.74 5.90 -7.81
CA ASN A 120 0.43 7.21 -8.37
C ASN A 120 -1.04 7.60 -8.19
N ALA A 121 -1.35 8.89 -8.32
CA ALA A 121 -2.72 9.39 -8.22
C ALA A 121 -3.53 9.10 -9.49
N PHE A 122 -4.77 8.66 -9.31
CA PHE A 122 -5.75 8.42 -10.36
C PHE A 122 -6.53 9.69 -10.72
N ASN A 123 -6.88 9.84 -12.00
CA ASN A 123 -7.95 10.72 -12.45
C ASN A 123 -8.55 10.18 -13.75
N PRO A 124 -9.86 9.97 -13.89
CA PRO A 124 -10.42 9.46 -15.15
C PRO A 124 -10.17 10.42 -16.34
N ASN A 125 -9.95 11.71 -16.09
CA ASN A 125 -9.48 12.64 -17.10
C ASN A 125 -7.95 12.56 -17.25
N TYR A 126 -7.50 11.93 -18.33
CA TYR A 126 -6.08 11.74 -18.65
C TYR A 126 -5.27 13.04 -18.82
N ARG A 127 -5.93 14.16 -19.13
CA ARG A 127 -5.28 15.48 -19.26
C ARG A 127 -5.16 16.22 -17.91
N SER A 128 -5.71 15.66 -16.84
CA SER A 128 -5.66 16.30 -15.53
C SER A 128 -4.23 16.34 -15.00
N SER A 129 -3.79 17.51 -14.55
CA SER A 129 -2.52 17.68 -13.84
C SER A 129 -2.45 16.83 -12.57
N THR A 130 -3.59 16.40 -12.02
CA THR A 130 -3.64 15.53 -10.84
C THR A 130 -3.01 14.15 -11.08
N ARG A 131 -2.99 13.63 -12.33
CA ARG A 131 -2.26 12.40 -12.68
C ARG A 131 -0.74 12.58 -12.63
N VAL A 132 -0.26 13.82 -12.73
CA VAL A 132 1.19 14.13 -12.87
C VAL A 132 1.76 14.71 -11.59
N ALA A 133 1.06 15.66 -10.97
CA ALA A 133 1.63 16.55 -9.96
C ALA A 133 1.29 16.17 -8.50
N ARG A 134 0.47 15.13 -8.29
CA ARG A 134 0.11 14.70 -6.93
C ARG A 134 1.16 13.77 -6.33
N VAL A 135 1.32 13.91 -5.02
CA VAL A 135 2.18 13.06 -4.20
C VAL A 135 1.71 11.61 -4.33
N PRO A 136 2.58 10.67 -4.73
CA PRO A 136 2.24 9.25 -4.71
C PRO A 136 2.12 8.76 -3.26
N ARG A 137 1.24 7.78 -3.01
CA ARG A 137 1.39 6.95 -1.80
C ARG A 137 2.65 6.09 -2.01
N ARG A 138 3.52 6.08 -1.00
CA ARG A 138 4.74 5.26 -1.04
C ARG A 138 4.49 4.00 -0.22
N HIS A 139 4.90 2.88 -0.78
CA HIS A 139 4.80 1.57 -0.15
C HIS A 139 6.16 0.92 -0.15
N PHE A 140 6.49 0.16 0.88
CA PHE A 140 7.54 -0.83 0.72
C PHE A 140 7.07 -1.91 -0.25
N VAL A 141 8.00 -2.49 -1.02
CA VAL A 141 7.67 -3.62 -1.92
C VAL A 141 7.12 -4.82 -1.16
N ASP A 142 7.44 -4.91 0.13
CA ASP A 142 6.87 -5.87 1.06
C ASP A 142 6.69 -5.22 2.44
N PRO A 143 5.49 -5.27 3.05
CA PRO A 143 5.23 -4.67 4.36
C PRO A 143 6.17 -5.15 5.49
N SER A 144 6.81 -6.32 5.35
CA SER A 144 7.80 -6.79 6.33
C SER A 144 9.03 -5.88 6.43
N LEU A 145 9.33 -5.09 5.39
CA LEU A 145 10.39 -4.09 5.44
C LEU A 145 10.01 -2.90 6.32
N ALA A 146 8.75 -2.45 6.28
CA ALA A 146 8.26 -1.41 7.19
C ALA A 146 8.30 -1.90 8.66
N VAL A 147 7.86 -3.14 8.89
CA VAL A 147 7.95 -3.82 10.19
C VAL A 147 9.40 -3.87 10.68
N ALA A 148 10.34 -4.28 9.82
CA ALA A 148 11.75 -4.37 10.17
C ALA A 148 12.39 -3.00 10.43
N ALA A 149 12.06 -1.98 9.63
CA ALA A 149 12.58 -0.62 9.78
C ALA A 149 12.18 0.02 11.12
N LEU A 150 10.98 -0.30 11.62
CA LEU A 150 10.49 0.16 12.92
C LEU A 150 10.80 -0.79 14.09
N GLY A 151 11.37 -1.97 13.80
CA GLY A 151 11.69 -2.97 14.83
C GLY A 151 10.46 -3.56 15.52
N LEU A 152 9.34 -3.68 14.80
CA LEU A 152 8.06 -4.14 15.37
C LEU A 152 7.98 -5.66 15.46
N SER A 153 7.37 -6.15 16.53
CA SER A 153 7.01 -7.57 16.69
C SER A 153 5.54 -7.83 16.38
N LYS A 154 5.16 -9.10 16.24
CA LYS A 154 3.76 -9.54 16.11
C LYS A 154 2.89 -8.99 17.26
N GLU A 155 3.39 -9.07 18.49
CA GLU A 155 2.68 -8.63 19.69
C GLU A 155 2.48 -7.11 19.69
N MET A 156 3.47 -6.35 19.20
CA MET A 156 3.32 -4.89 19.05
C MET A 156 2.23 -4.56 18.03
N LEU A 157 2.19 -5.25 16.88
CA LEU A 157 1.16 -5.05 15.86
C LEU A 157 -0.24 -5.48 16.32
N LEU A 158 -0.34 -6.52 17.16
CA LEU A 158 -1.61 -6.90 17.78
C LEU A 158 -2.16 -5.79 18.70
N ASN A 159 -1.29 -5.02 19.34
CA ASN A 159 -1.67 -3.92 20.22
C ASN A 159 -1.92 -2.59 19.48
N ASP A 160 -1.56 -2.50 18.20
CA ASP A 160 -1.76 -1.32 17.35
C ASP A 160 -2.41 -1.73 16.01
N LEU A 161 -3.71 -2.03 16.09
CA LEU A 161 -4.49 -2.44 14.92
C LEU A 161 -4.70 -1.32 13.91
N GLU A 162 -4.55 -0.06 14.32
CA GLU A 162 -4.61 1.09 13.42
C GLU A 162 -3.39 1.08 12.50
N TYR A 163 -2.19 0.99 13.07
CA TYR A 163 -0.97 0.88 12.26
C TYR A 163 -0.92 -0.42 11.45
N PHE A 164 -1.35 -1.54 12.04
CA PHE A 164 -1.48 -2.79 11.27
C PHE A 164 -2.45 -2.66 10.09
N GLY A 165 -3.49 -1.83 10.20
CA GLY A 165 -4.38 -1.48 9.09
C GLY A 165 -3.63 -0.90 7.89
N PHE A 166 -2.68 0.02 8.11
CA PHE A 166 -1.84 0.57 7.04
C PHE A 166 -0.91 -0.46 6.41
N LEU A 167 -0.32 -1.36 7.22
CA LEU A 167 0.51 -2.46 6.72
C LEU A 167 -0.31 -3.47 5.92
N PHE A 168 -1.54 -3.74 6.36
CA PHE A 168 -2.49 -4.60 5.66
C PHE A 168 -2.92 -3.99 4.32
N GLU A 169 -3.16 -2.68 4.26
CA GLU A 169 -3.36 -1.96 3.00
C GLU A 169 -2.16 -2.17 2.07
N GLY A 170 -0.92 -1.95 2.56
CA GLY A 170 0.30 -2.18 1.78
C GLY A 170 0.41 -3.61 1.23
N LEU A 171 0.03 -4.61 2.04
CA LEU A 171 -0.03 -6.02 1.61
C LEU A 171 -1.00 -6.22 0.44
N VAL A 172 -2.20 -5.63 0.54
CA VAL A 172 -3.22 -5.71 -0.51
C VAL A 172 -2.76 -4.97 -1.77
N ILE A 173 -2.16 -3.79 -1.64
CA ILE A 173 -1.67 -3.00 -2.79
C ILE A 173 -0.55 -3.76 -3.53
N ARG A 174 0.39 -4.38 -2.80
CA ARG A 174 1.44 -5.23 -3.39
C ARG A 174 0.83 -6.32 -4.26
N ASP A 175 -0.12 -7.07 -3.72
CA ASP A 175 -0.75 -8.19 -4.44
C ASP A 175 -1.59 -7.69 -5.63
N LEU A 176 -2.34 -6.60 -5.45
CA LEU A 176 -3.10 -5.98 -6.54
C LEU A 176 -2.20 -5.51 -7.69
N LYS A 177 -1.01 -4.97 -7.41
CA LYS A 177 -0.06 -4.57 -8.45
C LYS A 177 0.36 -5.76 -9.29
N ILE A 178 0.79 -6.84 -8.65
CA ILE A 178 1.21 -8.08 -9.32
C ILE A 178 0.07 -8.64 -10.20
N TYR A 179 -1.14 -8.72 -9.64
CA TYR A 179 -2.29 -9.25 -10.38
C TYR A 179 -2.72 -8.33 -11.52
N ALA A 180 -2.79 -7.02 -11.29
CA ALA A 180 -3.13 -6.05 -12.32
C ALA A 180 -2.12 -6.07 -13.47
N GLU A 181 -0.82 -6.07 -13.19
CA GLU A 181 0.22 -6.09 -14.22
C GLU A 181 0.12 -7.32 -15.13
N SER A 182 -0.23 -8.49 -14.56
CA SER A 182 -0.40 -9.73 -15.32
C SER A 182 -1.50 -9.67 -16.39
N ILE A 183 -2.46 -8.75 -16.23
CA ILE A 183 -3.56 -8.50 -17.18
C ILE A 183 -3.47 -7.14 -17.88
N GLY A 184 -2.30 -6.47 -17.82
CA GLY A 184 -2.07 -5.17 -18.45
C GLY A 184 -2.79 -4.01 -17.74
N GLY A 185 -3.01 -4.13 -16.43
CA GLY A 185 -3.55 -3.08 -15.58
C GLY A 185 -2.49 -2.40 -14.72
N LYS A 186 -2.88 -1.29 -14.09
CA LYS A 186 -2.06 -0.51 -13.14
C LYS A 186 -2.87 -0.13 -11.91
N VAL A 187 -2.19 -0.02 -10.78
CA VAL A 187 -2.79 0.36 -9.50
C VAL A 187 -2.45 1.80 -9.14
N TYR A 188 -3.49 2.56 -8.81
CA TYR A 188 -3.42 3.97 -8.41
C TYR A 188 -4.14 4.18 -7.09
N HIS A 189 -3.95 5.32 -6.45
CA HIS A 189 -4.80 5.78 -5.34
C HIS A 189 -5.71 6.92 -5.83
N TYR A 190 -6.79 7.20 -5.12
CA TYR A 190 -7.63 8.36 -5.42
C TYR A 190 -7.93 9.17 -4.16
N LYS A 191 -7.96 10.49 -4.28
CA LYS A 191 -8.41 11.39 -3.22
C LYS A 191 -9.08 12.62 -3.80
N HIS A 192 -10.37 12.78 -3.62
CA HIS A 192 -11.07 13.99 -4.02
C HIS A 192 -10.62 15.16 -3.15
N HIS A 193 -10.26 16.29 -3.76
CA HIS A 193 -9.76 17.46 -3.02
C HIS A 193 -10.87 18.09 -2.15
N ASP A 194 -12.06 18.31 -2.72
CA ASP A 194 -13.11 19.10 -2.06
C ASP A 194 -13.96 18.29 -1.07
N THR A 195 -14.27 17.03 -1.38
CA THR A 195 -15.07 16.17 -0.48
C THR A 195 -14.23 15.35 0.49
N ASN A 196 -12.90 15.35 0.33
CA ASN A 196 -11.96 14.48 1.03
C ASN A 196 -12.27 12.97 0.91
N HIS A 197 -13.16 12.56 0.01
CA HIS A 197 -13.40 11.14 -0.29
C HIS A 197 -12.15 10.53 -0.91
N GLU A 198 -11.77 9.34 -0.47
CA GLU A 198 -10.60 8.63 -0.99
C GLU A 198 -10.95 7.22 -1.44
N LEU A 199 -10.10 6.65 -2.28
CA LEU A 199 -10.05 5.22 -2.56
C LEU A 199 -8.64 4.76 -2.25
N ASP A 200 -8.54 3.66 -1.52
CA ASP A 200 -7.27 3.00 -1.21
C ASP A 200 -6.63 2.48 -2.50
N ALA A 201 -7.43 1.95 -3.44
CA ALA A 201 -6.95 1.56 -4.76
C ALA A 201 -7.94 1.84 -5.91
N VAL A 202 -7.36 2.11 -7.07
CA VAL A 202 -8.00 2.06 -8.38
C VAL A 202 -7.16 1.16 -9.27
N VAL A 203 -7.77 0.11 -9.81
CA VAL A 203 -7.14 -0.72 -10.85
C VAL A 203 -7.66 -0.25 -12.19
N GLU A 204 -6.79 0.26 -13.05
CA GLU A 204 -7.11 0.75 -14.40
C GLU A 204 -6.44 -0.17 -15.44
N LEU A 205 -7.23 -0.66 -16.40
CA LEU A 205 -6.77 -1.44 -17.54
C LEU A 205 -6.36 -0.53 -18.70
N ASN A 206 -5.58 -1.09 -19.64
CA ASN A 206 -5.12 -0.37 -20.84
C ASN A 206 -6.25 0.19 -21.74
N ASP A 207 -7.46 -0.35 -21.67
CA ASP A 207 -8.63 0.15 -22.42
C ASP A 207 -9.40 1.26 -21.67
N GLY A 208 -8.88 1.70 -20.53
CA GLY A 208 -9.46 2.76 -19.71
C GLY A 208 -10.58 2.32 -18.79
N ARG A 209 -10.98 1.03 -18.80
CA ARG A 209 -11.86 0.50 -17.76
C ARG A 209 -11.11 0.48 -16.44
N TRP A 210 -11.81 0.82 -15.37
CA TRP A 210 -11.23 0.80 -14.03
C TRP A 210 -12.23 0.35 -12.98
N ILE A 211 -11.74 -0.11 -11.83
CA ILE A 211 -12.55 -0.45 -10.66
C ILE A 211 -12.12 0.36 -9.45
N ALA A 212 -13.07 0.67 -8.56
CA ALA A 212 -12.82 1.38 -7.31
C ALA A 212 -12.72 0.36 -6.16
N ILE A 213 -11.69 0.50 -5.33
CA ILE A 213 -11.38 -0.44 -4.26
C ILE A 213 -11.18 0.28 -2.94
N GLU A 214 -11.86 -0.23 -1.90
CA GLU A 214 -11.60 0.06 -0.49
C GLU A 214 -10.99 -1.17 0.18
N VAL A 215 -10.00 -0.96 1.05
CA VAL A 215 -9.37 -2.01 1.85
C VAL A 215 -9.80 -1.84 3.30
N LYS A 216 -10.26 -2.93 3.91
CA LYS A 216 -10.64 -2.95 5.33
C LYS A 216 -10.11 -4.18 6.02
N LEU A 217 -9.63 -4.02 7.24
CA LEU A 217 -9.16 -5.16 8.03
C LEU A 217 -10.35 -5.95 8.58
N GLY A 218 -11.31 -5.27 9.21
CA GLY A 218 -12.46 -5.88 9.89
C GLY A 218 -13.75 -5.87 9.07
N ALA A 219 -14.53 -6.96 9.16
CA ALA A 219 -15.82 -7.06 8.49
C ALA A 219 -16.86 -6.02 8.95
N SER A 220 -16.73 -5.51 10.18
CA SER A 220 -17.59 -4.43 10.69
C SER A 220 -17.44 -3.11 9.93
N GLN A 221 -16.36 -2.93 9.17
CA GLN A 221 -16.09 -1.71 8.41
C GLN A 221 -16.57 -1.82 6.95
N ILE A 222 -17.18 -2.94 6.55
CA ILE A 222 -17.62 -3.18 5.16
C ILE A 222 -18.76 -2.24 4.76
N ASP A 223 -19.72 -1.98 5.65
CA ASP A 223 -20.86 -1.12 5.35
C ASP A 223 -20.41 0.32 5.07
N ASP A 224 -19.58 0.89 5.96
CA ASP A 224 -19.02 2.23 5.79
C ASP A 224 -18.18 2.35 4.50
N ALA A 225 -17.38 1.32 4.18
CA ALA A 225 -16.60 1.26 2.95
C ALA A 225 -17.49 1.21 1.69
N ALA A 226 -18.56 0.42 1.73
CA ALA A 226 -19.53 0.33 0.64
C ALA A 226 -20.24 1.68 0.43
N GLU A 227 -20.63 2.36 1.51
CA GLU A 227 -21.23 3.69 1.41
C GLU A 227 -20.28 4.73 0.79
N ASN A 228 -18.98 4.70 1.15
CA ASN A 228 -17.98 5.58 0.54
C ASN A 228 -17.84 5.31 -0.97
N LEU A 229 -17.74 4.03 -1.37
CA LEU A 229 -17.67 3.63 -2.77
C LEU A 229 -18.90 4.09 -3.57
N LEU A 230 -20.10 3.97 -3.00
CA LEU A 230 -21.34 4.42 -3.64
C LEU A 230 -21.37 5.95 -3.80
N LYS A 231 -20.90 6.71 -2.81
CA LYS A 231 -20.78 8.18 -2.90
C LYS A 231 -19.82 8.58 -4.03
N ILE A 232 -18.67 7.92 -4.14
CA ILE A 232 -17.68 8.15 -5.20
C ILE A 232 -18.23 7.74 -6.57
N ASN A 233 -18.93 6.61 -6.65
CA ASN A 233 -19.58 6.16 -7.88
C ASN A 233 -20.62 7.18 -8.36
N ASN A 234 -21.49 7.68 -7.46
CA ASN A 234 -22.48 8.70 -7.79
C ASN A 234 -21.83 10.00 -8.28
N TYR A 235 -20.70 10.40 -7.69
CA TYR A 235 -19.93 11.53 -8.19
C TYR A 235 -19.50 11.32 -9.65
N PHE A 236 -18.89 10.19 -10.01
CA PHE A 236 -18.44 9.95 -11.38
C PHE A 236 -19.59 9.73 -12.37
N VAL A 237 -20.67 9.07 -11.96
CA VAL A 237 -21.86 8.87 -12.82
C VAL A 237 -22.51 10.20 -13.21
N ASN A 238 -22.52 11.18 -12.31
CA ASN A 238 -23.14 12.48 -12.55
C ASN A 238 -22.20 13.49 -13.25
N ASN A 239 -20.97 13.11 -13.56
CA ASN A 239 -19.99 13.97 -14.25
C ASN A 239 -19.78 13.48 -15.69
N GLU A 240 -20.43 14.16 -16.65
CA GLU A 240 -20.46 13.78 -18.08
C GLU A 240 -19.07 13.64 -18.74
N ASN A 241 -18.05 14.28 -18.19
CA ASN A 241 -16.68 14.25 -18.71
C ASN A 241 -15.79 13.18 -18.08
N THR A 242 -16.36 12.20 -17.36
CA THR A 242 -15.58 11.17 -16.66
C THR A 242 -16.14 9.76 -16.89
N SER A 243 -15.26 8.79 -17.07
CA SER A 243 -15.64 7.37 -17.06
C SER A 243 -15.99 6.94 -15.63
N LYS A 244 -17.09 6.19 -15.46
CA LYS A 244 -17.48 5.58 -14.18
C LYS A 244 -16.71 4.27 -13.90
N PRO A 245 -16.59 3.84 -12.63
CA PRO A 245 -16.02 2.54 -12.31
C PRO A 245 -16.87 1.40 -12.89
N SER A 246 -16.18 0.34 -13.34
CA SER A 246 -16.81 -0.91 -13.84
C SER A 246 -17.29 -1.81 -12.71
N ALA A 247 -16.70 -1.66 -11.53
CA ALA A 247 -17.07 -2.36 -10.30
C ALA A 247 -16.62 -1.55 -9.07
N LEU A 248 -17.33 -1.77 -7.97
CA LEU A 248 -17.03 -1.26 -6.64
C LEU A 248 -16.67 -2.46 -5.76
N VAL A 249 -15.50 -2.44 -5.15
CA VAL A 249 -14.95 -3.60 -4.46
C VAL A 249 -14.49 -3.21 -3.06
N VAL A 250 -14.92 -3.97 -2.06
CA VAL A 250 -14.32 -3.93 -0.71
C VAL A 250 -13.46 -5.18 -0.55
N ILE A 251 -12.16 -5.01 -0.44
CA ILE A 251 -11.24 -6.08 -0.07
C ILE A 251 -11.17 -6.11 1.46
N CYS A 252 -11.55 -7.23 2.06
CA CYS A 252 -11.62 -7.37 3.51
C CYS A 252 -10.69 -8.49 4.02
N GLY A 253 -9.92 -8.20 5.08
CA GLY A 253 -9.05 -9.18 5.71
C GLY A 253 -9.82 -10.26 6.46
N LEU A 254 -10.72 -9.84 7.35
CA LEU A 254 -11.44 -10.72 8.27
C LEU A 254 -12.87 -11.02 7.81
N THR A 255 -13.04 -11.50 6.58
CA THR A 255 -14.33 -11.98 6.06
C THR A 255 -14.23 -13.43 5.57
N LYS A 256 -15.37 -14.13 5.59
CA LYS A 256 -15.50 -15.55 5.22
C LYS A 256 -16.24 -15.77 3.90
N ALA A 257 -16.61 -14.70 3.21
CA ALA A 257 -17.44 -14.81 2.01
C ALA A 257 -16.99 -13.84 0.93
N TYR A 258 -16.98 -14.34 -0.29
CA TYR A 258 -17.02 -13.54 -1.50
C TYR A 258 -18.48 -13.41 -1.91
N TYR A 259 -18.98 -12.18 -2.02
CA TYR A 259 -20.39 -11.94 -2.34
C TYR A 259 -20.61 -10.56 -2.95
N LYS A 260 -21.77 -10.40 -3.58
CA LYS A 260 -22.28 -9.11 -4.04
C LYS A 260 -23.39 -8.65 -3.09
N ARG A 261 -23.26 -7.44 -2.55
CA ARG A 261 -24.27 -6.77 -1.74
C ARG A 261 -25.46 -6.34 -2.61
N GLU A 262 -26.61 -6.08 -1.98
CA GLU A 262 -27.82 -5.62 -2.69
C GLU A 262 -27.60 -4.30 -3.44
N ASP A 263 -26.77 -3.41 -2.87
CA ASP A 263 -26.34 -2.13 -3.45
C ASP A 263 -25.36 -2.28 -4.64
N GLY A 264 -24.94 -3.51 -4.94
CA GLY A 264 -24.07 -3.83 -6.06
C GLY A 264 -22.57 -3.85 -5.76
N VAL A 265 -22.14 -3.45 -4.55
CA VAL A 265 -20.74 -3.51 -4.10
C VAL A 265 -20.32 -4.97 -3.90
N ILE A 266 -19.13 -5.32 -4.37
CA ILE A 266 -18.55 -6.67 -4.30
C ILE A 266 -17.63 -6.73 -3.08
N VAL A 267 -17.83 -7.72 -2.21
CA VAL A 267 -16.95 -7.97 -1.06
C VAL A 267 -16.05 -9.14 -1.38
N VAL A 268 -14.75 -8.95 -1.23
CA VAL A 268 -13.71 -9.93 -1.59
C VAL A 268 -12.81 -10.17 -0.39
N PRO A 269 -12.74 -11.40 0.15
CA PRO A 269 -11.72 -11.77 1.12
C PRO A 269 -10.32 -11.62 0.50
N ILE A 270 -9.33 -11.14 1.25
CA ILE A 270 -7.93 -11.10 0.76
C ILE A 270 -7.45 -12.48 0.28
N THR A 271 -7.90 -13.56 0.92
CA THR A 271 -7.57 -14.95 0.57
C THR A 271 -8.20 -15.44 -0.75
N ALA A 272 -9.07 -14.65 -1.37
CA ALA A 272 -9.68 -14.94 -2.66
C ALA A 272 -9.02 -14.18 -3.83
N LEU A 273 -8.08 -13.26 -3.57
CA LEU A 273 -7.38 -12.52 -4.62
C LEU A 273 -6.47 -13.44 -5.45
N LYS A 274 -6.50 -13.24 -6.76
CA LYS A 274 -5.72 -13.97 -7.78
C LYS A 274 -5.75 -13.19 -9.10
N PRO A 275 -4.83 -13.48 -10.05
CA PRO A 275 -4.89 -12.96 -11.42
C PRO A 275 -6.21 -13.27 -12.13
#